data_AF-A0A327U524-F1
#
_entry.id   AF-A0A327U524-F1
#
_cell.length_a   1.000
_cell.length_b   1.000
_cell.length_c   1.000
_cell.angle_alpha   90.00
_cell.angle_beta   90.00
_cell.angle_gamma   90.00
#
_symmetry.space_group_name_H-M   'P 1'
#
loop_
_entity.id
_entity.type
_entity.pdbx_description
1 polymer ?
#
loop_
_entity_poly.entity_id
_entity_poly.type
_entity_poly.pdbx_seq_one_letter_code
_entity_poly.pdbx_strand_id
1 'polypeptide(L)'
;MTALRRAAVDGLHHASRLVTQFGWAPASPDGPSLHVMAHLRAAARCSAARHHMRAEDVRALMGYLLEASVDSGLWPWEDEPGRSAADVSHALAVAAATAASPTPDAL
;
A
#
# COMPACT_ATOMS: atom_id res chain seq x y z
N MET A 1 -5.49 -6.46 17.10
CA MET A 1 -5.56 -6.05 15.67
C MET A 1 -6.91 -6.43 15.08
N THR A 2 -7.66 -5.48 14.51
CA THR A 2 -9.00 -5.74 13.91
C THR A 2 -8.91 -6.56 12.62
N ALA A 3 -10.03 -7.17 12.21
CA ALA A 3 -10.08 -7.95 10.97
C ALA A 3 -9.80 -7.10 9.71
N LEU A 4 -10.31 -5.85 9.67
CA LEU A 4 -10.02 -4.91 8.59
C LEU A 4 -8.54 -4.52 8.54
N ARG A 5 -7.90 -4.32 9.70
CA ARG A 5 -6.47 -4.03 9.79
C ARG A 5 -5.60 -5.20 9.33
N ARG A 6 -5.99 -6.44 9.64
CA ARG A 6 -5.33 -7.64 9.08
C ARG A 6 -5.41 -7.70 7.56
N ALA A 7 -6.58 -7.45 6.99
CA ALA A 7 -6.76 -7.40 5.53
C ALA A 7 -5.93 -6.28 4.89
N ALA A 8 -5.87 -5.09 5.51
CA ALA A 8 -5.04 -4.00 5.00
C ALA A 8 -3.53 -4.33 5.04
N VAL A 9 -3.03 -4.96 6.13
CA VAL A 9 -1.63 -5.42 6.24
C VAL A 9 -1.30 -6.45 5.16
N ASP A 10 -2.15 -7.46 4.98
CA ASP A 10 -1.99 -8.47 3.92
C ASP A 10 -2.05 -7.82 2.51
N GLY A 11 -2.93 -6.84 2.32
CA GLY A 11 -3.00 -6.03 1.11
C GLY A 11 -1.71 -5.24 0.84
N LEU A 12 -1.09 -4.60 1.83
CA LEU A 12 0.17 -3.87 1.67
C LEU A 12 1.33 -4.81 1.29
N HIS A 13 1.43 -5.99 1.92
CA HIS A 13 2.38 -7.02 1.51
C HIS A 13 2.16 -7.47 0.06
N HIS A 14 0.91 -7.63 -0.35
CA HIS A 14 0.58 -8.02 -1.72
C HIS A 14 0.94 -6.91 -2.71
N ALA A 15 0.68 -5.64 -2.38
CA ALA A 15 1.06 -4.50 -3.21
C ALA A 15 2.58 -4.39 -3.39
N SER A 16 3.36 -4.58 -2.30
CA SER A 16 4.83 -4.63 -2.37
C SER A 16 5.32 -5.69 -3.36
N ARG A 17 4.73 -6.90 -3.33
CA ARG A 17 5.05 -7.97 -4.27
C ARG A 17 4.69 -7.62 -5.71
N LEU A 18 3.53 -6.99 -5.95
CA LEU A 18 3.13 -6.55 -7.28
C LEU A 18 4.09 -5.52 -7.87
N VAL A 19 4.56 -4.56 -7.06
CA VAL A 19 5.58 -3.58 -7.47
C VAL A 19 6.90 -4.27 -7.83
N THR A 20 7.35 -5.25 -7.04
CA THR A 20 8.58 -6.00 -7.35
C THR A 20 8.43 -6.84 -8.62
N GLN A 21 7.26 -7.44 -8.85
CA GLN A 21 7.02 -8.34 -9.99
C GLN A 21 6.80 -7.58 -11.30
N PHE A 22 6.04 -6.50 -11.27
CA PHE A 22 5.56 -5.80 -12.47
C PHE A 22 6.17 -4.40 -12.63
N GLY A 23 7.00 -3.98 -11.68
CA GLY A 23 7.57 -2.64 -11.63
C GLY A 23 6.56 -1.60 -11.16
N TRP A 24 7.01 -0.35 -11.18
CA TRP A 24 6.23 0.84 -10.92
C TRP A 24 6.74 1.95 -11.84
N ALA A 25 5.87 2.88 -12.21
CA ALA A 25 6.23 4.10 -12.90
C ALA A 25 5.49 5.28 -12.25
N PRO A 26 6.13 6.45 -12.15
CA PRO A 26 5.45 7.67 -11.71
C PRO A 26 4.29 7.99 -12.66
N ALA A 27 3.29 8.73 -12.16
CA ALA A 27 2.16 9.13 -12.98
C ALA A 27 2.66 9.92 -14.21
N SER A 28 2.59 9.30 -15.40
CA SER A 28 2.85 10.01 -16.66
C SER A 28 1.51 10.55 -17.18
N PRO A 29 1.44 11.83 -17.61
CA PRO A 29 0.24 12.35 -18.26
C PRO A 29 -0.08 11.66 -19.59
N ASP A 30 0.88 11.00 -20.23
CA ASP A 30 0.80 10.57 -21.64
C ASP A 30 0.79 9.05 -21.87
N GLY A 31 0.59 8.19 -20.85
CA GLY A 31 0.62 6.75 -21.07
C GLY A 31 -0.06 5.86 -20.02
N PRO A 32 -0.35 4.59 -20.35
CA PRO A 32 -0.88 3.61 -19.41
C PRO A 32 0.21 3.17 -18.41
N SER A 33 0.42 3.97 -17.36
CA SER A 33 1.35 3.65 -16.28
C SER A 33 0.69 2.76 -15.21
N LEU A 34 1.37 1.70 -14.77
CA LEU A 34 0.99 0.95 -13.57
C LEU A 34 1.34 1.77 -12.32
N HIS A 35 0.47 2.74 -12.02
CA HIS A 35 0.55 3.59 -10.84
C HIS A 35 0.51 2.75 -9.56
N VAL A 36 1.13 3.22 -8.46
CA VAL A 36 1.05 2.54 -7.16
C VAL A 36 -0.40 2.30 -6.74
N MET A 37 -1.29 3.22 -7.10
CA MET A 37 -2.73 3.07 -6.90
C MET A 37 -3.36 1.88 -7.63
N ALA A 38 -2.85 1.49 -8.81
CA ALA A 38 -3.28 0.29 -9.51
C ALA A 38 -2.89 -0.97 -8.72
N HIS A 39 -1.65 -1.01 -8.20
CA HIS A 39 -1.16 -2.08 -7.33
C HIS A 39 -1.96 -2.17 -6.04
N LEU A 40 -2.24 -1.05 -5.38
CA LEU A 40 -3.07 -0.99 -4.18
C LEU A 40 -4.50 -1.47 -4.44
N ARG A 41 -5.11 -1.10 -5.57
CA ARG A 41 -6.46 -1.58 -5.96
C ARG A 41 -6.47 -3.08 -6.19
N ALA A 42 -5.50 -3.62 -6.92
CA ALA A 42 -5.39 -5.05 -7.20
C ALA A 42 -5.17 -5.84 -5.90
N ALA A 43 -4.24 -5.38 -5.06
CA ALA A 43 -3.93 -5.98 -3.78
C ALA A 43 -5.12 -5.94 -2.80
N ALA A 44 -5.84 -4.81 -2.72
CA ALA A 44 -7.02 -4.69 -1.88
C ALA A 44 -8.13 -5.67 -2.28
N ARG A 45 -8.36 -5.89 -3.57
CA ARG A 45 -9.32 -6.90 -4.05
C ARG A 45 -8.90 -8.32 -3.64
N CYS A 46 -7.63 -8.65 -3.82
CA CYS A 46 -7.09 -9.96 -3.43
C CYS A 46 -7.26 -10.22 -1.92
N SER A 47 -6.90 -9.24 -1.08
CA SER A 47 -7.02 -9.40 0.37
C SER A 47 -8.47 -9.39 0.84
N ALA A 48 -9.30 -8.48 0.32
CA ALA A 48 -10.72 -8.41 0.67
C ALA A 48 -11.48 -9.71 0.37
N ALA A 49 -11.17 -10.37 -0.75
CA ALA A 49 -11.72 -11.69 -1.07
C ALA A 49 -11.33 -12.75 -0.02
N ARG A 50 -10.06 -12.77 0.42
CA ARG A 50 -9.56 -13.70 1.45
C ARG A 50 -10.15 -13.46 2.84
N HIS A 51 -10.54 -12.23 3.13
CA HIS A 51 -11.08 -11.83 4.43
C HIS A 51 -12.60 -11.64 4.46
N HIS A 52 -13.30 -11.91 3.35
CA HIS A 52 -14.75 -11.71 3.20
C HIS A 52 -15.21 -10.26 3.49
N MET A 53 -14.49 -9.29 2.93
CA MET A 53 -14.70 -7.85 3.14
C MET A 53 -14.90 -7.08 1.84
N ARG A 54 -15.27 -5.80 1.94
CA ARG A 54 -15.31 -4.89 0.78
C ARG A 54 -13.89 -4.41 0.45
N ALA A 55 -13.52 -4.47 -0.82
CA ALA A 55 -12.21 -4.02 -1.30
C ALA A 55 -11.98 -2.52 -1.08
N GLU A 56 -13.04 -1.71 -1.07
CA GLU A 56 -12.96 -0.25 -0.86
C GLU A 56 -12.50 0.09 0.56
N ASP A 57 -13.03 -0.59 1.58
CA ASP A 57 -12.66 -0.39 2.98
C ASP A 57 -11.21 -0.81 3.22
N VAL A 58 -10.81 -1.96 2.65
CA VAL A 58 -9.43 -2.44 2.71
C VAL A 58 -8.49 -1.45 2.02
N ARG A 59 -8.84 -0.97 0.82
CA ARG A 59 -8.04 0.01 0.09
C ARG A 59 -7.90 1.34 0.83
N ALA A 60 -9.00 1.84 1.41
CA ALA A 60 -8.99 3.08 2.18
C ALA A 60 -8.05 2.98 3.37
N LEU A 61 -8.12 1.89 4.14
CA LEU A 61 -7.21 1.67 5.27
C LEU A 61 -5.76 1.44 4.82
N MET A 62 -5.52 0.72 3.72
CA MET A 62 -4.17 0.58 3.14
C MET A 62 -3.54 1.94 2.81
N GLY A 63 -4.32 2.84 2.18
CA GLY A 63 -3.86 4.19 1.86
C GLY A 63 -3.51 4.99 3.11
N TYR A 64 -4.40 5.00 4.11
CA TYR A 64 -4.16 5.67 5.39
C TYR A 64 -2.92 5.14 6.12
N LEU A 65 -2.72 3.82 6.14
CA LEU A 65 -1.54 3.21 6.79
C LEU A 65 -0.25 3.52 6.04
N LEU A 66 -0.29 3.53 4.71
CA LEU A 66 0.85 3.96 3.90
C LEU A 66 1.19 5.43 4.19
N GLU A 67 0.18 6.32 4.18
CA GLU A 67 0.31 7.73 4.52
C GLU A 67 0.99 7.94 5.87
N ALA A 68 0.51 7.25 6.90
CA ALA A 68 1.06 7.33 8.25
C ALA A 68 2.50 6.82 8.35
N SER A 69 2.94 5.94 7.43
CA SER A 69 4.29 5.36 7.46
C SER A 69 5.34 6.17 6.70
N VAL A 70 4.93 7.02 5.75
CA VAL A 70 5.85 7.78 4.90
C VAL A 70 6.10 9.21 5.41
N ASP A 71 5.43 9.63 6.49
CA ASP A 71 5.59 10.92 7.20
C ASP A 71 5.83 12.13 6.28
N SER A 72 5.13 12.18 5.14
CA SER A 72 5.40 13.15 4.07
C SER A 72 4.15 13.81 3.50
N GLY A 73 2.96 13.54 4.05
CA GLY A 73 1.70 14.16 3.59
C GLY A 73 1.49 13.90 2.09
N LEU A 74 1.09 12.68 1.74
CA LEU A 74 1.01 12.10 0.39
C LEU A 74 0.58 13.09 -0.73
N TRP A 75 1.52 13.90 -1.22
CA TRP A 75 1.66 14.38 -2.61
C TRP A 75 2.99 15.13 -2.82
N PRO A 76 3.86 14.75 -3.79
CA PRO A 76 3.88 13.52 -4.57
C PRO A 76 5.14 12.71 -4.24
N TRP A 77 5.22 12.13 -3.03
CA TRP A 77 6.38 11.30 -2.66
C TRP A 77 6.60 10.13 -3.64
N GLU A 78 5.50 9.64 -4.23
CA GLU A 78 5.53 8.61 -5.25
C GLU A 78 5.99 9.17 -6.59
N ASP A 79 5.61 10.38 -7.00
CA ASP A 79 6.04 10.98 -8.27
C ASP A 79 7.40 11.69 -8.20
N GLU A 80 8.13 11.57 -7.09
CA GLU A 80 9.46 12.16 -6.96
C GLU A 80 10.44 11.57 -7.99
N PRO A 81 11.11 12.41 -8.80
CA PRO A 81 12.07 11.95 -9.80
C PRO A 81 13.18 11.09 -9.16
N GLY A 82 13.47 9.94 -9.76
CA GLY A 82 14.54 9.05 -9.31
C GLY A 82 14.12 7.97 -8.29
N ARG A 83 12.85 7.93 -7.88
CA ARG A 83 12.34 6.80 -7.08
C ARG A 83 12.44 5.50 -7.87
N SER A 84 12.88 4.44 -7.24
CA SER A 84 12.91 3.11 -7.84
C SER A 84 11.70 2.27 -7.39
N ALA A 85 11.37 1.23 -8.16
CA ALA A 85 10.38 0.23 -7.73
C ALA A 85 10.79 -0.44 -6.40
N ALA A 86 12.09 -0.53 -6.10
CA ALA A 86 12.58 -1.06 -4.83
C ALA A 86 12.21 -0.13 -3.66
N ASP A 87 12.32 1.18 -3.83
CA ASP A 87 11.95 2.16 -2.79
C ASP A 87 10.44 2.13 -2.50
N VAL A 88 9.63 2.07 -3.57
CA VAL A 88 8.16 1.95 -3.44
C VAL A 88 7.77 0.63 -2.76
N SER A 89 8.39 -0.48 -3.17
CA SER A 89 8.15 -1.79 -2.55
C SER A 89 8.58 -1.80 -1.07
N HIS A 90 9.70 -1.16 -0.74
CA HIS A 90 10.20 -1.03 0.62
C HIS A 90 9.23 -0.24 1.51
N ALA A 91 8.76 0.93 1.05
CA ALA A 91 7.80 1.74 1.81
C ALA A 91 6.49 0.98 2.09
N LEU A 92 5.96 0.25 1.11
CA LEU A 92 4.78 -0.60 1.28
C LEU A 92 5.01 -1.70 2.32
N ALA A 93 6.20 -2.31 2.34
CA ALA A 93 6.55 -3.31 3.34
C ALA A 93 6.71 -2.72 4.74
N VAL A 94 7.30 -1.53 4.87
CA VAL A 94 7.41 -0.78 6.14
C VAL A 94 6.03 -0.39 6.67
N ALA A 95 5.13 0.08 5.79
CA ALA A 95 3.74 0.38 6.13
C ALA A 95 3.04 -0.85 6.72
N ALA A 96 3.22 -2.02 6.09
CA ALA A 96 2.65 -3.28 6.57
C ALA A 96 3.21 -3.68 7.95
N ALA A 97 4.53 -3.61 8.15
CA ALA A 97 5.19 -3.96 9.41
C ALA A 97 4.78 -3.03 10.57
N THR A 98 4.71 -1.73 10.30
CA THR A 98 4.27 -0.71 11.27
C THR A 98 2.80 -0.93 11.63
N ALA A 99 1.96 -1.19 10.64
CA ALA A 99 0.55 -1.47 10.85
C ALA A 99 0.29 -2.78 11.61
N ALA A 100 1.16 -3.79 11.48
CA ALA A 100 1.07 -5.06 12.19
C ALA A 100 1.50 -4.97 13.66
N SER A 101 2.36 -3.99 14.00
CA SER A 101 2.85 -3.81 15.36
C SER A 101 1.72 -3.36 16.30
N PRO A 102 1.61 -3.95 17.52
CA PRO A 102 0.68 -3.45 18.52
C PRO A 102 1.07 -2.01 18.87
N THR A 103 0.10 -1.10 18.77
CA THR A 103 0.30 0.30 19.17
C THR A 103 0.49 0.30 20.70
N PRO A 104 1.56 0.91 21.24
CA PRO A 104 1.88 0.79 22.66
C PRO A 104 0.82 1.35 23.63
N ASP A 105 -0.18 2.09 23.15
CA ASP A 105 -1.25 2.68 23.97
C ASP A 105 -2.45 1.75 24.22
N ALA A 106 -2.21 0.45 24.42
CA ALA A 106 -3.26 -0.52 24.79
C ALA A 106 -2.96 -1.24 26.12
N LEU A 107 -2.35 -0.52 27.08
CA LEU A 107 -2.24 -0.90 28.50
C LEU A 107 -2.98 0.12 29.37
#